data_AF-A0A6M5YZG7-F1
#
_entry.id   AF-A0A6M5YZG7-F1
#
_cell.length_a   1.000
_cell.length_b   1.000
_cell.length_c   1.000
_cell.angle_alpha   90.00
_cell.angle_beta   90.00
_cell.angle_gamma   90.00
#
_symmetry.space_group_name_H-M   'P 1'
#
loop_
_entity.id
_entity.type
_entity.pdbx_description
1 polymer ?
#
loop_
_entity_poly.entity_id
_entity_poly.type
_entity_poly.pdbx_seq_one_letter_code
_entity_poly.pdbx_strand_id
1 'polypeptide(L)'
;MRTQTRTVWLLAGMFLAALLPHPLPGQDEGPKKPEAPKGLRVFYASHSLMWYVPTPLGELAAAAKIQNHKLAGLQSLGASKTLQHWNLPEEKNKAKQALKKGEVDVFVMSPIQFPDEGIDNFVKLGRENNPDMKFVVQVSWSGWDIDNQDFPKGATDKVDRNKTPEQLKKLYERNIKAAEDQADAINKNAGKRVLFLVPSAQALVALRTKIANKEMPGLTTQAELFRDAISHPAPPLEALNTYLHYAVIYGQSPVGLPAPALLKKAKKDAWDDTFNRTLQEIAWETASNYPYSGVKPVPDK
;
A
#
# COMPACT_ATOMS: atom_id res chain seq x y z
N MET A 1 -16.45 -50.02 -86.32
CA MET A 1 -17.79 -50.64 -86.11
C MET A 1 -17.67 -51.60 -84.93
N ARG A 2 -18.62 -51.56 -83.98
CA ARG A 2 -18.82 -52.50 -82.83
C ARG A 2 -17.83 -52.40 -81.66
N THR A 3 -18.19 -52.48 -80.39
CA THR A 3 -19.40 -52.18 -79.59
C THR A 3 -18.91 -52.21 -78.14
N GLN A 4 -19.40 -51.32 -77.29
CA GLN A 4 -19.10 -51.27 -75.86
C GLN A 4 -19.53 -52.55 -75.13
N THR A 5 -18.78 -52.94 -74.11
CA THR A 5 -19.32 -53.67 -72.96
C THR A 5 -18.64 -53.12 -71.70
N ARG A 6 -19.45 -52.53 -70.82
CA ARG A 6 -19.07 -52.09 -69.48
C ARG A 6 -19.34 -53.24 -68.51
N THR A 7 -18.37 -53.57 -67.68
CA THR A 7 -18.57 -54.42 -66.50
C THR A 7 -18.29 -53.57 -65.26
N VAL A 8 -19.31 -53.47 -64.40
CA VAL A 8 -19.29 -52.75 -63.12
C VAL A 8 -18.73 -53.70 -62.06
N TRP A 9 -17.74 -53.23 -61.29
CA TRP A 9 -17.33 -53.85 -60.02
C TRP A 9 -17.67 -52.89 -58.88
N LEU A 10 -18.50 -53.37 -57.94
CA LEU A 10 -18.75 -52.73 -56.65
C LEU A 10 -17.49 -52.86 -55.78
N LEU A 11 -17.01 -51.73 -55.25
CA LEU A 11 -16.07 -51.69 -54.12
C LEU A 11 -16.78 -51.05 -52.94
N ALA A 12 -16.91 -51.82 -51.86
CA ALA A 12 -17.42 -51.37 -50.57
C ALA A 12 -16.40 -50.44 -49.90
N GLY A 13 -16.79 -49.21 -49.61
CA GLY A 13 -16.00 -48.26 -48.85
C GLY A 13 -16.14 -48.48 -47.35
N MET A 14 -15.04 -48.81 -46.66
CA MET A 14 -14.93 -48.71 -45.20
C MET A 14 -14.68 -47.24 -44.82
N PHE A 15 -15.64 -46.64 -44.13
CA PHE A 15 -15.45 -45.37 -43.44
C PHE A 15 -14.75 -45.63 -42.09
N LEU A 16 -13.49 -45.22 -41.96
CA LEU A 16 -12.87 -45.01 -40.64
C LEU A 16 -13.34 -43.64 -40.12
N ALA A 17 -14.21 -43.65 -39.11
CA ALA A 17 -14.53 -42.44 -38.35
C ALA A 17 -13.36 -42.13 -37.41
N ALA A 18 -12.67 -41.01 -37.66
CA ALA A 18 -11.70 -40.45 -36.74
C ALA A 18 -12.44 -39.91 -35.50
N LEU A 19 -12.30 -40.60 -34.37
CA LEU A 19 -12.75 -40.12 -33.06
C LEU A 19 -11.86 -38.95 -32.63
N LEU A 20 -12.35 -37.73 -32.81
CA LEU A 20 -11.80 -36.55 -32.13
C LEU A 20 -12.05 -36.68 -30.62
N PRO A 21 -11.04 -36.46 -29.76
CA PRO A 21 -11.24 -36.47 -28.32
C PRO A 21 -12.19 -35.33 -27.94
N HIS A 22 -13.34 -35.68 -27.40
CA HIS A 22 -14.24 -34.72 -26.77
C HIS A 22 -13.57 -34.23 -25.48
N PRO A 23 -13.53 -32.92 -25.20
CA PRO A 23 -13.06 -32.44 -23.91
C PRO A 23 -14.00 -32.96 -22.82
N LEU A 24 -13.43 -33.61 -21.81
CA LEU A 24 -14.15 -34.08 -20.63
C LEU A 24 -14.81 -32.87 -19.93
N PRO A 25 -16.12 -32.92 -19.61
CA PRO A 25 -16.73 -31.91 -18.77
C PRO A 25 -16.14 -32.03 -17.35
N GLY A 26 -15.56 -30.94 -16.84
CA GLY A 26 -15.04 -30.88 -15.47
C GLY A 26 -13.52 -30.83 -15.32
N GLN A 27 -12.79 -30.20 -16.24
CA GLN A 27 -11.55 -29.53 -15.82
C GLN A 27 -11.96 -28.22 -15.15
N ASP A 28 -12.06 -28.23 -13.83
CA ASP A 28 -12.06 -27.02 -13.03
C ASP A 28 -10.84 -26.19 -13.45
N GLU A 29 -11.09 -25.10 -14.19
CA GLU A 29 -10.13 -24.01 -14.31
C GLU A 29 -9.93 -23.53 -12.87
N GLY A 30 -8.84 -23.99 -12.24
CA GLY A 30 -8.45 -23.53 -10.91
C GLY A 30 -8.58 -22.01 -10.83
N PRO A 31 -8.97 -21.46 -9.67
CA PRO A 31 -9.48 -20.10 -9.55
C PRO A 31 -8.60 -19.11 -10.32
N LYS A 32 -9.16 -18.52 -11.38
CA LYS A 32 -8.46 -17.52 -12.21
C LYS A 32 -7.82 -16.51 -11.28
N LYS A 33 -6.49 -16.41 -11.33
CA LYS A 33 -5.75 -15.40 -10.58
C LYS A 33 -6.38 -14.04 -10.91
N PRO A 34 -6.75 -13.21 -9.91
CA PRO A 34 -7.37 -11.93 -10.17
C PRO A 34 -6.52 -11.14 -11.16
N GLU A 35 -7.17 -10.57 -12.18
CA GLU A 35 -6.48 -9.68 -13.11
C GLU A 35 -5.88 -8.50 -12.35
N ALA A 36 -4.69 -8.07 -12.75
CA ALA A 36 -4.02 -6.96 -12.09
C ALA A 36 -4.90 -5.69 -12.16
N PRO A 37 -4.99 -4.89 -11.07
CA PRO A 37 -5.78 -3.67 -11.10
C PRO A 37 -5.21 -2.67 -12.11
N LYS A 38 -6.05 -1.73 -12.55
CA LYS A 38 -5.63 -0.59 -13.36
C LYS A 38 -4.59 0.24 -12.61
N GLY A 39 -3.57 0.75 -13.31
CA GLY A 39 -2.65 1.73 -12.78
C GLY A 39 -3.31 3.06 -12.40
N LEU A 40 -2.67 3.74 -11.45
CA LEU A 40 -3.16 4.97 -10.83
C LEU A 40 -2.09 6.06 -10.92
N ARG A 41 -2.53 7.30 -11.14
CA ARG A 41 -1.71 8.51 -11.04
C ARG A 41 -1.72 8.97 -9.58
N VAL A 42 -0.63 8.73 -8.86
CA VAL A 42 -0.55 8.96 -7.42
C VAL A 42 0.25 10.23 -7.15
N PHE A 43 -0.32 11.17 -6.38
CA PHE A 43 0.39 12.36 -5.91
C PHE A 43 0.65 12.25 -4.40
N TYR A 44 1.81 12.71 -3.95
CA TYR A 44 2.19 12.69 -2.53
C TYR A 44 2.43 14.12 -1.99
N ALA A 45 1.70 14.51 -0.96
CA ALA A 45 2.04 15.64 -0.09
C ALA A 45 2.61 15.08 1.22
N SER A 46 3.94 15.11 1.37
CA SER A 46 4.65 14.22 2.29
C SER A 46 5.68 14.92 3.16
N HIS A 47 5.80 14.46 4.41
CA HIS A 47 6.98 14.67 5.24
C HIS A 47 7.99 13.51 5.14
N SER A 48 9.09 13.63 5.89
CA SER A 48 10.27 12.78 5.78
C SER A 48 10.07 11.31 6.19
N LEU A 49 8.95 10.97 6.83
CA LEU A 49 8.63 9.58 7.21
C LEU A 49 7.87 8.83 6.11
N MET A 50 7.52 9.50 5.00
CA MET A 50 6.77 8.91 3.89
C MET A 50 7.36 9.24 2.51
N TRP A 51 8.15 10.31 2.35
CA TRP A 51 8.54 10.83 1.02
C TRP A 51 9.36 9.88 0.13
N TYR A 52 9.85 8.76 0.68
CA TYR A 52 10.56 7.72 -0.04
C TYR A 52 9.62 6.74 -0.72
N VAL A 53 8.37 6.59 -0.24
CA VAL A 53 7.38 5.59 -0.70
C VAL A 53 7.12 5.58 -2.21
N PRO A 54 7.10 6.73 -2.95
CA PRO A 54 6.78 6.71 -4.37
C PRO A 54 7.64 5.76 -5.21
N THR A 55 8.95 5.72 -4.96
CA THR A 55 9.88 4.88 -5.72
C THR A 55 9.64 3.38 -5.52
N PRO A 56 9.71 2.82 -4.30
CA PRO A 56 9.46 1.40 -4.07
C PRO A 56 8.00 1.02 -4.35
N LEU A 57 7.02 1.92 -4.22
CA LEU A 57 5.66 1.62 -4.68
C LEU A 57 5.60 1.39 -6.18
N GLY A 58 6.33 2.19 -6.98
CA GLY A 58 6.47 1.98 -8.41
C GLY A 58 7.12 0.64 -8.77
N GLU A 59 8.13 0.22 -7.99
CA GLU A 59 8.76 -1.10 -8.12
C GLU A 59 7.75 -2.24 -7.88
N LEU A 60 6.93 -2.12 -6.82
CA LEU A 60 5.88 -3.11 -6.51
C LEU A 60 4.79 -3.14 -7.57
N ALA A 61 4.35 -1.97 -8.05
CA ALA A 61 3.35 -1.89 -9.12
C ALA A 61 3.85 -2.57 -10.41
N ALA A 62 5.10 -2.33 -10.79
CA ALA A 62 5.74 -2.99 -11.93
C ALA A 62 5.82 -4.51 -11.73
N ALA A 63 6.25 -4.97 -10.55
CA ALA A 63 6.33 -6.40 -10.23
C ALA A 63 4.96 -7.09 -10.24
N ALA A 64 3.91 -6.38 -9.80
CA ALA A 64 2.52 -6.82 -9.85
C ALA A 64 1.89 -6.71 -11.25
N LYS A 65 2.64 -6.26 -12.27
CA LYS A 65 2.20 -6.03 -13.65
C LYS A 65 1.05 -5.02 -13.77
N ILE A 66 0.96 -4.08 -12.83
CA ILE A 66 -0.01 -2.99 -12.84
C ILE A 66 0.39 -1.99 -13.93
N GLN A 67 -0.30 -2.05 -15.06
CA GLN A 67 -0.03 -1.18 -16.19
C GLN A 67 -0.44 0.25 -15.89
N ASN A 68 0.38 1.22 -16.32
CA ASN A 68 0.10 2.66 -16.20
C ASN A 68 0.08 3.24 -14.77
N HIS A 69 0.73 2.60 -13.79
CA HIS A 69 1.07 3.31 -12.53
C HIS A 69 1.97 4.51 -12.85
N LYS A 70 1.67 5.66 -12.27
CA LYS A 70 2.46 6.88 -12.48
C LYS A 70 2.55 7.71 -11.20
N LEU A 71 3.75 8.19 -10.89
CA LEU A 71 3.92 9.28 -9.94
C LEU A 71 3.44 10.59 -10.59
N ALA A 72 2.28 11.09 -10.17
CA ALA A 72 1.72 12.37 -10.62
C ALA A 72 2.50 13.56 -10.05
N GLY A 73 3.11 13.37 -8.88
CA GLY A 73 4.01 14.35 -8.28
C GLY A 73 4.30 14.08 -6.81
N LEU A 74 5.31 14.79 -6.31
CA LEU A 74 5.71 14.77 -4.91
C LEU A 74 5.96 16.21 -4.45
N GLN A 75 5.26 16.62 -3.40
CA GLN A 75 5.49 17.84 -2.64
C GLN A 75 6.01 17.45 -1.25
N SER A 76 7.25 17.82 -0.98
CA SER A 76 7.99 17.38 0.22
C SER A 76 8.30 18.55 1.15
N LEU A 77 7.93 18.43 2.43
CA LEU A 77 8.29 19.38 3.49
C LEU A 77 8.72 18.61 4.75
N GLY A 78 9.85 18.96 5.35
CA GLY A 78 10.32 18.28 6.57
C GLY A 78 9.44 18.59 7.78
N ALA A 79 9.18 17.57 8.61
CA ALA A 79 8.41 17.68 9.86
C ALA A 79 7.09 18.48 9.71
N SER A 80 6.37 18.28 8.61
CA SER A 80 5.25 19.13 8.22
C SER A 80 3.88 18.58 8.59
N LYS A 81 2.97 19.50 8.93
CA LYS A 81 1.53 19.30 8.85
C LYS A 81 1.07 19.32 7.40
N THR A 82 -0.02 18.62 7.09
CA THR A 82 -0.70 18.71 5.79
C THR A 82 -1.15 20.15 5.53
N LEU A 83 -1.59 20.89 6.56
CA LEU A 83 -1.94 22.30 6.44
C LEU A 83 -0.78 23.17 5.94
N GLN A 84 0.47 22.85 6.27
CA GLN A 84 1.63 23.57 5.74
C GLN A 84 1.84 23.31 4.25
N HIS A 85 1.53 22.10 3.76
CA HIS A 85 1.48 21.82 2.33
C HIS A 85 0.38 22.63 1.64
N TRP A 86 -0.78 22.78 2.27
CA TRP A 86 -1.90 23.59 1.76
C TRP A 86 -1.54 25.08 1.68
N ASN A 87 -0.87 25.60 2.69
CA ASN A 87 -0.53 27.02 2.82
C ASN A 87 0.70 27.47 2.02
N LEU A 88 1.37 26.56 1.29
CA LEU A 88 2.41 26.99 0.36
C LEU A 88 1.83 28.00 -0.65
N PRO A 89 2.60 29.05 -1.00
CA PRO A 89 2.25 29.98 -2.07
C PRO A 89 1.87 29.24 -3.36
N GLU A 90 0.89 29.74 -4.10
CA GLU A 90 0.28 29.05 -5.25
C GLU A 90 1.32 28.60 -6.29
N GLU A 91 2.33 29.44 -6.55
CA GLU A 91 3.42 29.16 -7.49
C GLU A 91 4.34 28.01 -7.02
N LYS A 92 4.40 27.75 -5.72
CA LYS A 92 5.18 26.66 -5.10
C LYS A 92 4.32 25.43 -4.76
N ASN A 93 2.99 25.56 -4.83
CA ASN A 93 2.05 24.53 -4.39
C ASN A 93 1.75 23.52 -5.51
N LYS A 94 2.70 22.62 -5.75
CA LYS A 94 2.58 21.54 -6.74
C LYS A 94 1.35 20.67 -6.51
N ALA A 95 0.94 20.49 -5.25
CA ALA A 95 -0.26 19.72 -4.89
C ALA A 95 -1.54 20.38 -5.44
N LYS A 96 -1.76 21.66 -5.15
CA LYS A 96 -2.92 22.41 -5.68
C LYS A 96 -2.92 22.44 -7.21
N GLN A 97 -1.76 22.66 -7.82
CA GLN A 97 -1.62 22.68 -9.27
C GLN A 97 -2.00 21.32 -9.90
N ALA A 98 -1.55 20.20 -9.33
CA ALA A 98 -1.88 18.86 -9.83
C ALA A 98 -3.37 18.53 -9.68
N LEU A 99 -3.97 18.89 -8.54
CA LEU A 99 -5.40 18.67 -8.27
C LEU A 99 -6.30 19.46 -9.23
N LYS A 100 -5.99 20.74 -9.47
CA LYS A 100 -6.75 21.60 -10.39
C LYS A 100 -6.70 21.12 -11.86
N LYS A 101 -5.69 20.34 -12.24
CA LYS A 101 -5.59 19.76 -13.58
C LYS A 101 -6.38 18.46 -13.75
N GLY A 102 -6.94 17.88 -12.68
CA GLY A 102 -7.60 16.57 -12.73
C GLY A 102 -6.63 15.41 -13.04
N GLU A 103 -5.33 15.61 -12.82
CA GLU A 103 -4.28 14.68 -13.19
C GLU A 103 -3.99 13.58 -12.14
N VAL A 104 -4.78 13.56 -11.06
CA VAL A 104 -4.53 12.72 -9.88
C VAL A 104 -5.72 11.78 -9.66
N ASP A 105 -5.42 10.49 -9.51
CA ASP A 105 -6.40 9.45 -9.16
C ASP A 105 -6.38 9.16 -7.66
N VAL A 106 -5.19 9.24 -7.04
CA VAL A 106 -4.98 9.06 -5.60
C VAL A 106 -4.11 10.17 -5.06
N PHE A 107 -4.61 10.91 -4.06
CA PHE A 107 -3.86 11.95 -3.36
C PHE A 107 -3.48 11.47 -1.96
N VAL A 108 -2.18 11.30 -1.73
CA VAL A 108 -1.60 10.74 -0.51
C VAL A 108 -1.03 11.84 0.38
N MET A 109 -1.38 11.83 1.66
CA MET A 109 -0.97 12.83 2.66
C MET A 109 -0.32 12.16 3.87
N SER A 110 0.64 12.85 4.50
CA SER A 110 1.19 12.44 5.79
C SER A 110 1.13 13.64 6.75
N PRO A 111 0.10 13.78 7.60
CA PRO A 111 0.12 14.72 8.70
C PRO A 111 1.02 14.20 9.83
N ILE A 112 1.68 15.11 10.55
CA ILE A 112 2.41 14.77 11.79
C ILE A 112 1.48 14.63 13.00
N GLN A 113 0.27 15.18 12.97
CA GLN A 113 -0.68 15.17 14.09
C GLN A 113 -2.09 15.30 13.53
N PHE A 114 -3.07 14.73 14.24
CA PHE A 114 -4.49 14.85 13.93
C PHE A 114 -5.26 15.64 14.99
N PRO A 115 -6.38 16.30 14.65
CA PRO A 115 -6.83 16.56 13.29
C PRO A 115 -5.90 17.55 12.57
N ASP A 116 -5.89 17.51 11.24
CA ASP A 116 -5.12 18.42 10.39
C ASP A 116 -6.02 19.02 9.30
N GLU A 117 -6.35 20.30 9.42
CA GLU A 117 -7.25 21.01 8.50
C GLU A 117 -6.78 20.97 7.02
N GLY A 118 -5.48 20.76 6.79
CA GLY A 118 -4.96 20.58 5.44
C GLY A 118 -5.59 19.40 4.71
N ILE A 119 -5.98 18.35 5.44
CA ILE A 119 -6.63 17.17 4.87
C ILE A 119 -8.00 17.55 4.30
N ASP A 120 -8.84 18.21 5.10
CA ASP A 120 -10.16 18.69 4.68
C ASP A 120 -10.06 19.59 3.45
N ASN A 121 -9.09 20.52 3.45
CA ASN A 121 -8.87 21.46 2.36
C ASN A 121 -8.47 20.76 1.05
N PHE A 122 -7.54 19.81 1.10
CA PHE A 122 -7.17 19.03 -0.10
C PHE A 122 -8.29 18.09 -0.55
N VAL A 123 -9.04 17.50 0.39
CA VAL A 123 -10.21 16.67 0.06
C VAL A 123 -11.24 17.48 -0.71
N LYS A 124 -11.57 18.69 -0.23
CA LYS A 124 -12.49 19.60 -0.90
C LYS A 124 -12.01 19.95 -2.31
N LEU A 125 -10.80 20.49 -2.44
CA LEU A 125 -10.25 20.92 -3.73
C LEU A 125 -10.16 19.76 -4.74
N GLY A 126 -9.70 18.60 -4.28
CA GLY A 126 -9.55 17.43 -5.13
C GLY A 126 -10.88 16.96 -5.69
N ARG A 127 -11.95 16.95 -4.86
CA ARG A 127 -13.29 16.52 -5.29
C ARG A 127 -13.98 17.49 -6.23
N GLU A 128 -13.68 18.79 -6.13
CA GLU A 128 -14.17 19.80 -7.08
C GLU A 128 -13.68 19.52 -8.51
N ASN A 129 -12.53 18.89 -8.68
CA ASN A 129 -11.89 18.64 -9.99
C ASN A 129 -11.90 17.16 -10.41
N ASN A 130 -12.01 16.23 -9.47
CA ASN A 130 -12.14 14.80 -9.71
C ASN A 130 -13.06 14.16 -8.62
N PRO A 131 -14.37 13.96 -8.89
CA PRO A 131 -15.31 13.44 -7.90
C PRO A 131 -15.09 11.96 -7.51
N ASP A 132 -14.28 11.23 -8.28
CA ASP A 132 -13.93 9.82 -8.06
C ASP A 132 -12.53 9.62 -7.45
N MET A 133 -11.83 10.72 -7.16
CA MET A 133 -10.50 10.66 -6.56
C MET A 133 -10.54 10.01 -5.17
N LYS A 134 -9.52 9.18 -4.90
CA LYS A 134 -9.30 8.63 -3.55
C LYS A 134 -8.29 9.49 -2.80
N PHE A 135 -8.53 9.67 -1.52
CA PHE A 135 -7.60 10.33 -0.61
C PHE A 135 -7.07 9.30 0.36
N VAL A 136 -5.75 9.28 0.52
CA VAL A 136 -5.08 8.32 1.38
C VAL A 136 -4.23 9.10 2.39
N VAL A 137 -4.37 8.78 3.66
CA VAL A 137 -3.61 9.43 4.73
C VAL A 137 -2.78 8.41 5.46
N GLN A 138 -1.48 8.65 5.56
CA GLN A 138 -0.61 7.88 6.42
C GLN A 138 -0.85 8.25 7.89
N VAL A 139 -1.28 7.28 8.70
CA VAL A 139 -1.25 7.41 10.16
C VAL A 139 0.18 7.12 10.62
N SER A 140 1.03 8.14 10.52
CA SER A 140 2.46 8.04 10.81
C SER A 140 2.72 7.67 12.27
N TRP A 141 3.78 6.89 12.50
CA TRP A 141 4.43 6.86 13.82
C TRP A 141 5.06 8.23 14.12
N SER A 142 5.30 8.50 15.41
CA SER A 142 5.93 9.75 15.85
C SER A 142 7.46 9.70 15.85
N GLY A 143 8.05 10.89 15.77
CA GLY A 143 9.43 11.11 16.21
C GLY A 143 9.60 10.82 17.70
N TRP A 144 10.83 10.55 18.14
CA TRP A 144 11.18 10.39 19.57
C TRP A 144 10.45 9.30 20.36
N ASP A 145 9.71 8.41 19.67
CA ASP A 145 8.99 7.28 20.28
C ASP A 145 7.88 7.68 21.27
N ILE A 146 7.11 8.71 20.91
CA ILE A 146 5.94 9.25 21.64
C ILE A 146 4.65 9.13 20.81
N ASP A 147 3.50 9.48 21.38
CA ASP A 147 2.25 9.64 20.61
C ASP A 147 2.26 10.99 19.87
N ASN A 148 1.81 11.04 18.60
CA ASN A 148 1.74 12.27 17.79
C ASN A 148 0.72 13.32 18.31
N GLN A 149 -0.06 12.98 19.34
CA GLN A 149 -0.94 13.91 20.04
C GLN A 149 -0.22 14.71 21.14
N ASP A 150 0.95 14.27 21.60
CA ASP A 150 1.71 14.93 22.65
C ASP A 150 3.15 15.20 22.19
N PHE A 151 3.61 16.43 22.37
CA PHE A 151 5.02 16.80 22.16
C PHE A 151 5.58 17.37 23.48
N PRO A 152 5.74 16.52 24.52
CA PRO A 152 6.12 16.99 25.84
C PRO A 152 7.53 17.58 25.81
N LYS A 153 7.75 18.60 26.64
CA LYS A 153 9.07 19.20 26.82
C LYS A 153 10.06 18.10 27.26
N GLY A 154 11.20 18.01 26.57
CA GLY A 154 12.22 17.00 26.84
C GLY A 154 11.99 15.65 26.17
N ALA A 155 10.96 15.50 25.31
CA ALA A 155 10.77 14.27 24.51
C ALA A 155 12.02 13.89 23.70
N THR A 156 12.81 14.88 23.31
CA THR A 156 14.06 14.71 22.56
C THR A 156 15.21 14.18 23.39
N ASP A 157 15.15 14.29 24.72
CA ASP A 157 16.29 14.08 25.61
C ASP A 157 16.52 12.59 25.89
N LYS A 158 15.46 11.78 25.83
CA LYS A 158 15.54 10.32 25.99
C LYS A 158 14.52 9.61 25.10
N VAL A 159 14.99 9.13 23.95
CA VAL A 159 14.21 8.27 23.05
C VAL A 159 14.32 6.82 23.53
N ASP A 160 13.23 6.28 24.05
CA ASP A 160 13.17 4.88 24.51
C ASP A 160 12.75 3.94 23.37
N ARG A 161 13.70 3.17 22.84
CA ARG A 161 13.46 2.17 21.78
C ARG A 161 13.28 0.75 22.29
N ASN A 162 13.20 0.51 23.60
CA ASN A 162 13.08 -0.84 24.17
C ASN A 162 11.75 -1.03 24.89
N LYS A 163 10.66 -0.59 24.26
CA LYS A 163 9.31 -0.70 24.81
C LYS A 163 8.84 -2.15 24.84
N THR A 164 8.15 -2.54 25.91
CA THR A 164 7.47 -3.85 25.98
C THR A 164 6.26 -3.88 25.04
N PRO A 165 5.78 -5.08 24.65
CA PRO A 165 4.54 -5.21 23.87
C PRO A 165 3.35 -4.41 24.45
N GLU A 166 3.20 -4.36 25.78
CA GLU A 166 2.13 -3.63 26.47
C GLU A 166 2.27 -2.12 26.33
N GLN A 167 3.51 -1.60 26.36
CA GLN A 167 3.78 -0.18 26.11
C GLN A 167 3.54 0.19 24.64
N LEU A 168 3.97 -0.67 23.72
CA LEU A 168 3.79 -0.48 22.28
C LEU A 168 2.32 -0.41 21.90
N LYS A 169 1.48 -1.30 22.47
CA LYS A 169 0.03 -1.33 22.20
C LYS A 169 -0.64 0.02 22.48
N LYS A 170 -0.19 0.74 23.50
CA LYS A 170 -0.76 2.02 23.92
C LYS A 170 -0.15 3.24 23.24
N LEU A 171 0.97 3.08 22.52
CA LEU A 171 1.85 4.18 22.14
C LEU A 171 1.20 5.21 21.19
N TYR A 172 0.28 4.78 20.34
CA TYR A 172 -0.32 5.62 19.31
C TYR A 172 -1.85 5.69 19.40
N GLU A 173 -2.47 5.17 20.47
CA GLU A 173 -3.93 5.03 20.60
C GLU A 173 -4.66 6.35 20.38
N ARG A 174 -4.14 7.46 20.93
CA ARG A 174 -4.77 8.77 20.80
C ARG A 174 -4.66 9.30 19.38
N ASN A 175 -3.48 9.20 18.76
CA ASN A 175 -3.31 9.67 17.39
C ASN A 175 -4.12 8.85 16.37
N ILE A 176 -4.17 7.53 16.54
CA ILE A 176 -4.98 6.65 15.70
C ILE A 176 -6.46 7.05 15.81
N LYS A 177 -6.97 7.20 17.04
CA LYS A 177 -8.36 7.62 17.25
C LYS A 177 -8.67 8.98 16.62
N ALA A 178 -7.77 9.94 16.75
CA ALA A 178 -7.93 11.27 16.13
C ALA A 178 -7.94 11.21 14.59
N ALA A 179 -7.14 10.33 13.98
CA ALA A 179 -7.14 10.11 12.55
C ALA A 179 -8.44 9.47 12.05
N GLU A 180 -8.94 8.48 12.81
CA GLU A 180 -10.23 7.81 12.55
C GLU A 180 -11.39 8.80 12.62
N ASP A 181 -11.45 9.61 13.67
CA ASP A 181 -12.50 10.62 13.85
C ASP A 181 -12.52 11.64 12.72
N GLN A 182 -11.35 12.11 12.27
CA GLN A 182 -11.28 13.01 11.13
C GLN A 182 -11.70 12.33 9.82
N ALA A 183 -11.32 11.06 9.61
CA ALA A 183 -11.74 10.30 8.45
C ALA A 183 -13.25 10.07 8.40
N ASP A 184 -13.87 9.75 9.53
CA ASP A 184 -15.32 9.61 9.66
C ASP A 184 -16.04 10.92 9.36
N ALA A 185 -15.57 12.04 9.92
CA ALA A 185 -16.15 13.36 9.65
C ALA A 185 -16.09 13.72 8.16
N ILE A 186 -14.94 13.52 7.52
CA ILE A 186 -14.75 13.79 6.09
C ILE A 186 -15.62 12.88 5.22
N ASN A 187 -15.65 11.58 5.51
CA ASN A 187 -16.43 10.60 4.74
C ASN A 187 -17.94 10.83 4.90
N LYS A 188 -18.40 11.19 6.11
CA LYS A 188 -19.79 11.57 6.36
C LYS A 188 -20.18 12.81 5.54
N ASN A 189 -19.35 13.85 5.56
CA ASN A 189 -19.58 15.07 4.78
C ASN A 189 -19.55 14.83 3.27
N ALA A 190 -18.77 13.85 2.80
CA ALA A 190 -18.73 13.47 1.40
C ALA A 190 -19.93 12.60 0.95
N GLY A 191 -20.73 12.07 1.88
CA GLY A 191 -21.83 11.14 1.61
C GLY A 191 -21.40 9.77 1.06
N LYS A 192 -20.10 9.54 0.94
CA LYS A 192 -19.46 8.31 0.50
C LYS A 192 -18.06 8.24 1.07
N ARG A 193 -17.49 7.04 1.11
CA ARG A 193 -16.12 6.85 1.55
C ARG A 193 -15.12 7.33 0.49
N VAL A 194 -14.39 8.39 0.82
CA VAL A 194 -13.38 9.03 -0.05
C VAL A 194 -11.99 9.07 0.60
N LEU A 195 -11.91 9.12 1.92
CA LEU A 195 -10.68 9.11 2.71
C LEU A 195 -10.41 7.73 3.29
N PHE A 196 -9.19 7.25 3.08
CA PHE A 196 -8.67 5.97 3.56
C PHE A 196 -7.40 6.20 4.37
N LEU A 197 -7.15 5.34 5.35
CA LEU A 197 -6.01 5.45 6.25
C LEU A 197 -5.02 4.32 6.03
N VAL A 198 -3.73 4.65 5.90
CA VAL A 198 -2.63 3.67 5.92
C VAL A 198 -2.22 3.45 7.39
N PRO A 199 -2.36 2.23 7.94
CA PRO A 199 -2.13 1.96 9.36
C PRO A 199 -0.64 1.76 9.70
N SER A 200 0.20 2.74 9.35
CA SER A 200 1.65 2.66 9.50
C SER A 200 2.10 2.59 10.96
N ALA A 201 1.46 3.34 11.87
CA ALA A 201 1.73 3.27 13.30
C ALA A 201 1.38 1.89 13.89
N GLN A 202 0.25 1.30 13.48
CA GLN A 202 -0.18 -0.04 13.91
C GLN A 202 0.78 -1.12 13.42
N ALA A 203 1.18 -1.07 12.15
CA ALA A 203 2.13 -2.03 11.58
C ALA A 203 3.52 -1.93 12.23
N LEU A 204 3.98 -0.71 12.56
CA LEU A 204 5.19 -0.50 13.34
C LEU A 204 5.09 -1.18 14.72
N VAL A 205 3.96 -1.01 15.42
CA VAL A 205 3.70 -1.67 16.71
C VAL A 205 3.76 -3.19 16.56
N ALA A 206 3.14 -3.75 15.52
CA ALA A 206 3.18 -5.18 15.24
C ALA A 206 4.61 -5.69 15.00
N LEU A 207 5.39 -5.01 14.16
CA LEU A 207 6.79 -5.38 13.90
C LEU A 207 7.67 -5.26 15.16
N ARG A 208 7.53 -4.17 15.92
CA ARG A 208 8.29 -3.98 17.17
C ARG A 208 7.93 -5.02 18.23
N THR A 209 6.68 -5.46 18.27
CA THR A 209 6.22 -6.53 19.17
C THR A 209 6.88 -7.85 18.80
N LYS A 210 6.94 -8.19 17.51
CA LYS A 210 7.67 -9.37 17.03
C LYS A 210 9.16 -9.32 17.37
N ILE A 211 9.81 -8.16 17.21
CA ILE A 211 11.21 -8.00 17.60
C ILE A 211 11.39 -8.19 19.12
N ALA A 212 10.51 -7.60 19.95
CA ALA A 212 10.56 -7.77 21.41
C ALA A 212 10.42 -9.24 21.83
N ASN A 213 9.60 -10.01 21.12
CA ASN A 213 9.39 -11.44 21.34
C ASN A 213 10.45 -12.33 20.66
N LYS A 214 11.43 -11.74 19.96
CA LYS A 214 12.45 -12.47 19.16
C LYS A 214 11.86 -13.32 18.03
N GLU A 215 10.72 -12.90 17.49
CA GLU A 215 9.99 -13.55 16.38
C GLU A 215 10.35 -12.97 14.99
N MET A 216 11.34 -12.08 14.92
CA MET A 216 11.77 -11.46 13.66
C MET A 216 13.26 -11.71 13.40
N PRO A 217 13.65 -12.91 12.93
CA PRO A 217 15.03 -13.19 12.51
C PRO A 217 15.54 -12.08 11.58
N GLY A 218 16.79 -11.64 11.75
CA GLY A 218 17.37 -10.53 10.99
C GLY A 218 17.15 -9.13 11.60
N LEU A 219 16.37 -9.01 12.69
CA LEU A 219 16.27 -7.81 13.52
C LEU A 219 16.39 -8.18 15.00
N THR A 220 17.37 -7.62 15.70
CA THR A 220 17.67 -7.97 17.11
C THR A 220 17.10 -6.94 18.08
N THR A 221 17.03 -5.68 17.67
CA THR A 221 16.55 -4.56 18.49
C THR A 221 15.52 -3.74 17.73
N GLN A 222 14.55 -3.15 18.43
CA GLN A 222 13.54 -2.31 17.79
C GLN A 222 14.16 -1.01 17.22
N ALA A 223 15.33 -0.60 17.74
CA ALA A 223 16.06 0.58 17.27
C ALA A 223 16.54 0.43 15.82
N GLU A 224 16.78 -0.80 15.34
CA GLU A 224 17.20 -1.08 13.95
C GLU A 224 16.16 -0.67 12.90
N LEU A 225 14.92 -0.38 13.32
CA LEU A 225 13.88 0.15 12.44
C LEU A 225 14.04 1.65 12.13
N PHE A 226 14.96 2.34 12.81
CA PHE A 226 15.13 3.78 12.72
C PHE A 226 16.58 4.15 12.42
N ARG A 227 16.78 5.21 11.64
CA ARG A 227 18.10 5.77 11.32
C ARG A 227 18.56 6.77 12.40
N ASP A 228 17.61 7.34 13.13
CA ASP A 228 17.89 8.39 14.12
C ASP A 228 16.80 8.51 15.21
N ALA A 229 17.02 9.46 16.13
CA ALA A 229 16.09 9.81 17.21
C ALA A 229 14.78 10.44 16.73
N ILE A 230 14.75 11.02 15.52
CA ILE A 230 13.54 11.59 14.90
C ILE A 230 12.64 10.47 14.32
N SER A 231 13.05 9.20 14.45
CA SER A 231 12.34 8.03 13.92
C SER A 231 12.30 8.00 12.39
N HIS A 232 13.29 8.57 11.68
CA HIS A 232 13.40 8.33 10.23
C HIS A 232 13.55 6.83 9.96
N PRO A 233 12.77 6.24 9.05
CA PRO A 233 12.73 4.80 8.90
C PRO A 233 14.02 4.24 8.29
N ALA A 234 14.49 3.13 8.84
CA ALA A 234 15.49 2.27 8.22
C ALA A 234 14.83 1.36 7.16
N PRO A 235 15.59 0.70 6.27
CA PRO A 235 15.02 -0.05 5.15
C PRO A 235 13.91 -1.06 5.50
N PRO A 236 13.96 -1.83 6.62
CA PRO A 236 12.86 -2.72 7.00
C PRO A 236 11.53 -1.99 7.22
N LEU A 237 11.57 -0.83 7.88
CA LEU A 237 10.38 -0.02 8.13
C LEU A 237 9.92 0.71 6.85
N GLU A 238 10.85 1.13 5.99
CA GLU A 238 10.51 1.67 4.67
C GLU A 238 9.79 0.64 3.79
N ALA A 239 10.25 -0.62 3.80
CA ALA A 239 9.60 -1.71 3.07
C ALA A 239 8.21 -2.01 3.62
N LEU A 240 8.10 -2.21 4.94
CA LEU A 240 6.81 -2.44 5.61
C LEU A 240 5.81 -1.34 5.28
N ASN A 241 6.22 -0.07 5.39
CA ASN A 241 5.35 1.05 5.09
C ASN A 241 4.95 1.07 3.60
N THR A 242 5.88 0.80 2.69
CA THR A 242 5.57 0.71 1.26
C THR A 242 4.54 -0.40 0.97
N TYR A 243 4.63 -1.54 1.63
CA TYR A 243 3.65 -2.63 1.49
C TYR A 243 2.25 -2.24 1.96
N LEU A 244 2.14 -1.46 3.04
CA LEU A 244 0.85 -0.92 3.48
C LEU A 244 0.28 0.05 2.45
N HIS A 245 1.10 0.95 1.91
CA HIS A 245 0.68 1.86 0.84
C HIS A 245 0.23 1.10 -0.40
N TYR A 246 0.96 0.06 -0.82
CA TYR A 246 0.55 -0.81 -1.91
C TYR A 246 -0.82 -1.46 -1.64
N ALA A 247 -0.99 -2.05 -0.44
CA ALA A 247 -2.23 -2.69 -0.05
C ALA A 247 -3.42 -1.72 -0.06
N VAL A 248 -3.26 -0.52 0.50
CA VAL A 248 -4.33 0.48 0.58
C VAL A 248 -4.65 1.11 -0.78
N ILE A 249 -3.64 1.43 -1.58
CA ILE A 249 -3.83 2.09 -2.88
C ILE A 249 -4.48 1.13 -3.89
N TYR A 250 -4.03 -0.13 -3.90
CA TYR A 250 -4.48 -1.12 -4.90
C TYR A 250 -5.53 -2.11 -4.41
N GLY A 251 -5.75 -2.22 -3.10
CA GLY A 251 -6.60 -3.25 -2.52
C GLY A 251 -6.07 -4.66 -2.78
N GLN A 252 -4.73 -4.82 -2.88
CA GLN A 252 -4.07 -6.08 -3.23
C GLN A 252 -3.08 -6.50 -2.15
N SER A 253 -2.94 -7.81 -1.94
CA SER A 253 -1.93 -8.32 -1.03
C SER A 253 -0.52 -8.09 -1.58
N PRO A 254 0.42 -7.54 -0.79
CA PRO A 254 1.83 -7.46 -1.16
C PRO A 254 2.55 -8.81 -1.03
N VAL A 255 1.92 -9.82 -0.41
CA VAL A 255 2.54 -11.13 -0.12
C VAL A 255 2.92 -11.83 -1.43
N GLY A 256 4.20 -12.21 -1.53
CA GLY A 256 4.77 -12.87 -2.70
C GLY A 256 5.29 -11.93 -3.78
N LEU A 257 5.18 -10.60 -3.60
CA LEU A 257 5.92 -9.66 -4.43
C LEU A 257 7.42 -9.71 -4.12
N PRO A 258 8.32 -9.38 -5.06
CA PRO A 258 9.75 -9.31 -4.79
C PRO A 258 10.06 -8.22 -3.75
N ALA A 259 11.15 -8.40 -3.00
CA ALA A 259 11.66 -7.38 -2.10
C ALA A 259 12.00 -6.07 -2.88
N PRO A 260 11.53 -4.90 -2.41
CA PRO A 260 11.94 -3.60 -2.94
C PRO A 260 13.46 -3.44 -2.94
N ALA A 261 13.97 -2.64 -3.87
CA ALA A 261 15.40 -2.45 -4.04
C ALA A 261 16.07 -1.90 -2.78
N LEU A 262 15.36 -1.13 -1.96
CA LEU A 262 15.88 -0.59 -0.70
C LEU A 262 16.28 -1.69 0.31
N LEU A 263 15.59 -2.84 0.34
CA LEU A 263 15.97 -3.97 1.21
C LEU A 263 17.22 -4.66 0.66
N LYS A 264 17.24 -4.93 -0.65
CA LYS A 264 18.37 -5.60 -1.32
C LYS A 264 19.66 -4.81 -1.21
N LYS A 265 19.57 -3.47 -1.33
CA LYS A 265 20.72 -2.56 -1.21
C LYS A 265 21.37 -2.54 0.16
N ALA A 266 20.66 -2.97 1.21
CA ALA A 266 21.21 -3.02 2.55
C ALA A 266 22.22 -4.17 2.76
N LYS A 267 22.29 -5.14 1.83
CA LYS A 267 23.27 -6.25 1.82
C LYS A 267 23.34 -6.99 3.17
N LYS A 268 22.17 -7.29 3.74
CA LYS A 268 22.03 -8.08 4.97
C LYS A 268 21.58 -9.47 4.57
N ASP A 269 22.43 -10.47 4.76
CA ASP A 269 22.10 -11.87 4.38
C ASP A 269 20.86 -12.39 5.10
N ALA A 270 20.64 -11.95 6.35
CA ALA A 270 19.44 -12.28 7.13
C ALA A 270 18.15 -11.61 6.64
N TRP A 271 18.23 -10.69 5.67
CA TRP A 271 17.06 -10.04 5.05
C TRP A 271 16.72 -10.73 3.72
N ASP A 272 16.52 -12.05 3.81
CA ASP A 272 16.18 -12.94 2.71
C ASP A 272 14.69 -12.88 2.32
N ASP A 273 14.25 -13.81 1.47
CA ASP A 273 12.86 -13.89 1.02
C ASP A 273 11.89 -14.19 2.17
N THR A 274 12.33 -14.91 3.21
CA THR A 274 11.51 -15.19 4.41
C THR A 274 11.33 -13.92 5.22
N PHE A 275 12.40 -13.17 5.48
CA PHE A 275 12.33 -11.86 6.12
C PHE A 275 11.37 -10.91 5.39
N ASN A 276 11.53 -10.84 4.07
CA ASN A 276 10.70 -10.03 3.19
C ASN A 276 9.22 -10.43 3.27
N ARG A 277 8.94 -11.74 3.20
CA ARG A 277 7.58 -12.28 3.28
C ARG A 277 6.92 -11.94 4.61
N THR A 278 7.64 -12.04 5.73
CA THR A 278 7.12 -11.65 7.05
C THR A 278 6.72 -10.18 7.08
N LEU A 279 7.51 -9.26 6.49
CA LEU A 279 7.11 -7.85 6.40
C LEU A 279 5.84 -7.64 5.55
N GLN A 280 5.68 -8.40 4.47
CA GLN A 280 4.49 -8.35 3.63
C GLN A 280 3.26 -8.87 4.36
N GLU A 281 3.40 -9.95 5.14
CA GLU A 281 2.32 -10.52 5.95
C GLU A 281 1.87 -9.54 7.03
N ILE A 282 2.81 -8.93 7.77
CA ILE A 282 2.48 -7.88 8.75
C ILE A 282 1.71 -6.74 8.07
N ALA A 283 2.16 -6.28 6.91
CA ALA A 283 1.46 -5.22 6.17
C ALA A 283 0.05 -5.65 5.74
N TRP A 284 -0.08 -6.85 5.18
CA TRP A 284 -1.37 -7.36 4.71
C TRP A 284 -2.36 -7.53 5.85
N GLU A 285 -1.97 -8.24 6.91
CA GLU A 285 -2.82 -8.48 8.08
C GLU A 285 -3.24 -7.16 8.74
N THR A 286 -2.30 -6.22 8.88
CA THR A 286 -2.62 -4.91 9.48
C THR A 286 -3.61 -4.15 8.60
N ALA A 287 -3.39 -4.09 7.29
CA ALA A 287 -4.26 -3.36 6.38
C ALA A 287 -5.65 -4.02 6.24
N SER A 288 -5.72 -5.34 6.04
CA SER A 288 -6.99 -6.05 5.81
C SER A 288 -7.87 -6.12 7.04
N ASN A 289 -7.28 -6.08 8.24
CA ASN A 289 -8.02 -6.06 9.51
C ASN A 289 -8.30 -4.64 10.02
N TYR A 290 -7.91 -3.60 9.27
CA TYR A 290 -8.15 -2.22 9.65
C TYR A 290 -9.27 -1.59 8.82
N PRO A 291 -10.49 -1.40 9.36
CA PRO A 291 -11.64 -0.97 8.58
C PRO A 291 -11.41 0.32 7.80
N TYR A 292 -10.60 1.25 8.31
CA TYR A 292 -10.27 2.54 7.68
C TYR A 292 -9.30 2.44 6.49
N SER A 293 -8.65 1.30 6.27
CA SER A 293 -7.80 1.05 5.09
C SER A 293 -8.60 0.90 3.79
N GLY A 294 -9.83 0.37 3.89
CA GLY A 294 -10.68 0.05 2.73
C GLY A 294 -10.27 -1.24 2.01
N VAL A 295 -9.24 -1.94 2.51
CA VAL A 295 -8.83 -3.26 2.06
C VAL A 295 -9.78 -4.29 2.65
N LYS A 296 -10.30 -5.19 1.82
CA LYS A 296 -11.10 -6.32 2.28
C LYS A 296 -10.18 -7.55 2.44
N PRO A 297 -10.31 -8.34 3.52
CA PRO A 297 -9.66 -9.64 3.57
C PRO A 297 -10.17 -10.49 2.41
N VAL A 298 -9.27 -11.26 1.79
CA VAL A 298 -9.70 -12.33 0.88
C VAL A 298 -10.41 -13.36 1.76
N PRO A 299 -11.65 -13.78 1.44
CA PRO A 299 -12.30 -14.84 2.20
C PRO A 299 -11.38 -16.06 2.24
N ASP A 300 -11.19 -16.65 3.42
CA ASP A 300 -10.48 -17.92 3.54
C ASP A 300 -11.14 -18.92 2.57
N LYS A 301 -10.32 -19.52 1.71
CA LYS A 301 -10.75 -20.58 0.79
C LYS A 301 -10.88 -21.90 1.54
#